data_AF-A0AAE4L0B6-F1
#
_entry.id   AF-A0AAE4L0B6-F1
#
_cell.length_a   1.000
_cell.length_b   1.000
_cell.length_c   1.000
_cell.angle_alpha   90.00
_cell.angle_beta   90.00
_cell.angle_gamma   90.00
#
_symmetry.space_group_name_H-M   'P 1'
#
loop_
_entity.id
_entity.type
_entity.pdbx_description
1 polymer ?
#
loop_
_entity_poly.entity_id
_entity_poly.type
_entity_poly.pdbx_seq_one_letter_code
_entity_poly.pdbx_strand_id
1 'polypeptide(L)'
;MIENLLHPAVLLSNVVVCLVTFLVTRWAITRKKKPQPPQKIVQVPERTADGPAVLAASLATLQSYKNNLQKYGYAYFQETTPFVIQQLQAEAASLVPSEANQPIFELLQLNYEKLAAFQGQDVSDTKKLELEVLNHVNKTIITWRNFLKESR
;
A
#
# COMPACT_ATOMS: atom_id res chain seq x y z
N MET A 1 -45.97 21.13 32.40
CA MET A 1 -44.56 21.17 31.97
C MET A 1 -44.23 20.27 30.77
N ILE A 2 -45.22 19.75 30.02
CA ILE A 2 -45.01 18.92 28.81
C ILE A 2 -45.51 19.64 27.54
N GLU A 3 -46.28 20.72 27.68
CA GLU A 3 -46.94 21.40 26.54
C GLU A 3 -45.97 22.17 25.63
N ASN A 4 -44.76 22.50 26.11
CA ASN A 4 -43.76 23.20 25.31
C ASN A 4 -42.91 22.25 24.41
N LEU A 5 -43.06 20.93 24.57
CA LEU A 5 -42.35 19.90 23.79
C LEU A 5 -43.10 19.48 22.50
N LEU A 6 -44.39 19.82 22.39
CA LEU A 6 -45.25 19.47 21.25
C LEU A 6 -45.46 20.62 20.26
N HIS A 7 -44.72 21.73 20.40
CA HIS A 7 -44.74 22.77 19.38
C HIS A 7 -44.04 22.24 18.11
N PRO A 8 -44.69 22.27 16.93
CA PRO A 8 -44.14 21.71 15.68
C PRO A 8 -42.78 22.31 15.32
N ALA A 9 -42.51 23.56 15.71
CA ALA A 9 -41.22 24.23 15.55
C ALA A 9 -40.09 23.57 16.38
N VAL A 10 -40.38 23.11 17.61
CA VAL A 10 -39.41 22.46 18.50
C VAL A 10 -39.11 21.04 18.02
N LEU A 11 -40.13 20.32 17.54
CA LEU A 11 -39.98 19.01 16.90
C LEU A 11 -39.14 19.08 15.62
N LEU A 12 -39.41 20.06 14.74
CA LEU A 12 -38.63 20.28 13.51
C LEU A 12 -37.16 20.62 13.82
N SER A 13 -36.92 21.51 14.79
CA SER A 13 -35.56 21.85 15.21
C SER A 13 -34.79 20.62 15.69
N ASN A 14 -35.44 19.74 16.47
CA ASN A 14 -34.79 18.55 17.01
C ASN A 14 -34.46 17.52 15.90
N VAL A 15 -35.36 17.36 14.93
CA VAL A 15 -35.13 16.49 13.76
C VAL A 15 -33.96 16.99 12.91
N VAL A 16 -33.86 18.31 12.69
CA VAL A 16 -32.75 18.90 11.93
C VAL A 16 -31.41 18.68 12.65
N VAL A 17 -31.36 18.88 13.97
CA VAL A 17 -30.14 18.63 14.76
C VAL A 17 -29.73 17.15 14.70
N CYS A 18 -30.68 16.21 14.78
CA CYS A 18 -30.43 14.78 14.60
C CYS A 18 -29.91 14.45 13.19
N LEU A 19 -30.43 15.09 12.15
CA LEU A 19 -29.99 14.89 10.76
C LEU A 19 -28.56 15.40 10.53
N VAL A 20 -28.24 16.61 11.03
CA VAL A 20 -26.91 17.20 10.93
C VAL A 20 -25.90 16.37 11.70
N THR A 21 -26.22 15.97 12.93
CA THR A 21 -25.33 15.11 13.72
C THR A 21 -25.10 13.78 13.01
N PHE A 22 -26.14 13.10 12.52
CA PHE A 22 -26.00 11.85 11.76
C PHE A 22 -25.14 12.00 10.50
N LEU A 23 -25.31 13.08 9.74
CA LEU A 23 -24.48 13.37 8.57
C LEU A 23 -23.01 13.60 8.95
N VAL A 24 -22.75 14.33 10.03
CA VAL A 24 -21.39 14.59 10.53
C VAL A 24 -20.74 13.31 11.07
N THR A 25 -21.44 12.49 11.88
CA THR A 25 -20.90 11.20 12.35
C THR A 25 -20.66 10.27 11.18
N ARG A 26 -21.61 10.16 10.25
CA ARG A 26 -21.44 9.31 9.06
C ARG A 26 -20.25 9.75 8.21
N TRP A 27 -20.05 11.06 8.04
CA TRP A 27 -18.90 11.60 7.31
C TRP A 27 -17.57 11.40 8.05
N ALA A 28 -17.58 11.52 9.38
CA ALA A 28 -16.41 11.23 10.22
C ALA A 28 -16.04 9.74 10.21
N ILE A 29 -17.03 8.85 10.16
CA ILE A 29 -16.83 7.39 10.09
C ILE A 29 -16.37 6.97 8.69
N THR A 30 -16.84 7.61 7.61
CA THR A 30 -16.40 7.30 6.23
C THR A 30 -15.04 7.89 5.88
N ARG A 31 -14.53 8.87 6.64
CA ARG A 31 -13.14 9.30 6.54
C ARG A 31 -12.24 8.13 6.95
N LYS A 32 -11.73 7.40 5.95
CA LYS A 32 -10.63 6.45 6.15
C LYS A 32 -9.54 7.16 6.95
N LYS A 33 -9.15 6.56 8.09
CA LYS A 33 -8.03 7.07 8.89
C LYS A 33 -6.85 7.28 7.96
N LYS A 34 -6.27 8.49 7.98
CA LYS A 34 -5.01 8.77 7.29
C LYS A 34 -4.03 7.65 7.64
N PRO A 35 -3.40 7.00 6.66
CA PRO A 35 -2.37 6.03 6.96
C PRO A 35 -1.36 6.75 7.87
N GLN A 36 -1.08 6.19 9.05
CA GLN A 36 0.17 6.53 9.71
C GLN A 36 1.23 5.78 8.91
N PRO A 37 2.06 6.45 8.09
CA PRO A 37 3.13 5.76 7.41
C PRO A 37 4.01 5.12 8.49
N PRO A 38 4.41 3.84 8.34
CA PRO A 38 5.43 3.25 9.20
C PRO A 38 6.66 4.17 9.20
N GLN A 39 7.34 4.28 10.34
CA GLN A 39 8.48 5.19 10.52
C GLN A 39 9.45 5.07 9.34
N LYS A 40 9.62 6.20 8.67
CA LYS A 40 10.23 6.41 7.35
C LYS A 40 11.75 6.27 7.42
N ILE A 41 12.26 5.04 7.55
CA ILE A 41 13.69 4.78 7.44
C ILE A 41 13.85 3.60 6.48
N VAL A 42 14.35 3.88 5.27
CA VAL A 42 14.83 2.85 4.36
C VAL A 42 15.94 2.09 5.09
N GLN A 43 15.72 0.81 5.35
CA GLN A 43 16.72 -0.02 5.99
C GLN A 43 17.70 -0.45 4.91
N VAL A 44 18.92 0.09 4.94
CA VAL A 44 19.99 -0.30 4.03
C VAL A 44 20.49 -1.68 4.47
N PRO A 45 20.21 -2.76 3.72
CA PRO A 45 20.61 -4.10 4.15
C PRO A 45 22.11 -4.29 3.97
N GLU A 46 22.73 -5.14 4.79
CA GLU A 46 24.12 -5.52 4.61
C GLU A 46 24.32 -6.27 3.29
N ARG A 47 25.49 -6.09 2.67
CA ARG A 47 25.81 -6.77 1.42
C ARG A 47 25.95 -8.27 1.63
N THR A 48 25.31 -9.06 0.77
CA THR A 48 25.30 -10.52 0.88
C THR A 48 25.33 -11.20 -0.49
N ALA A 49 25.95 -12.39 -0.56
CA ALA A 49 25.89 -13.25 -1.74
C ALA A 49 24.66 -14.18 -1.74
N ASP A 50 23.90 -14.23 -0.64
CA ASP A 50 22.70 -15.06 -0.50
C ASP A 50 21.50 -14.40 -1.21
N GLY A 51 21.41 -14.62 -2.51
CA GLY A 51 20.30 -14.17 -3.35
C GLY A 51 18.93 -14.61 -2.85
N PRO A 52 18.70 -15.89 -2.49
CA PRO A 52 17.44 -16.33 -1.92
C PRO A 52 17.03 -15.58 -0.65
N ALA A 53 17.97 -15.25 0.24
CA ALA A 53 17.66 -14.43 1.42
C ALA A 53 17.22 -13.00 1.04
N VAL A 54 17.90 -12.36 0.09
CA VAL A 54 17.52 -11.02 -0.41
C VAL A 54 16.12 -11.05 -1.04
N LEU A 55 15.84 -12.07 -1.86
CA LEU A 55 14.53 -12.25 -2.49
C LEU A 55 13.43 -12.50 -1.45
N ALA A 56 13.72 -13.26 -0.38
CA ALA A 56 12.79 -13.50 0.71
C ALA A 56 12.48 -12.23 1.52
N ALA A 57 13.50 -11.39 1.78
CA ALA A 57 13.31 -10.09 2.42
C ALA A 57 12.45 -9.16 1.54
N SER A 58 12.78 -9.07 0.25
CA SER A 58 12.01 -8.29 -0.74
C SER A 58 10.57 -8.76 -0.86
N LEU A 59 10.36 -10.07 -0.80
CA LEU A 59 9.03 -10.67 -0.79
C LEU A 59 8.23 -10.25 0.45
N ALA A 60 8.85 -10.17 1.62
CA ALA A 60 8.19 -9.67 2.84
C ALA A 60 7.79 -8.20 2.70
N THR A 61 8.69 -7.37 2.14
CA THR A 61 8.41 -5.96 1.80
C THR A 61 7.19 -5.84 0.89
N LEU A 62 7.12 -6.63 -0.20
CA LEU A 62 5.96 -6.64 -1.11
C LEU A 62 4.66 -7.14 -0.47
N GLN A 63 4.72 -8.16 0.39
CA GLN A 63 3.54 -8.67 1.10
C GLN A 63 2.96 -7.62 2.04
N SER A 64 3.81 -6.92 2.80
CA SER A 64 3.40 -5.80 3.65
C SER A 64 2.79 -4.68 2.81
N TYR A 65 3.45 -4.31 1.72
CA TYR A 65 2.96 -3.29 0.79
C TYR A 65 1.58 -3.65 0.21
N LYS A 66 1.39 -4.89 -0.27
CA LYS A 66 0.10 -5.38 -0.76
C LYS A 66 -1.00 -5.23 0.29
N ASN A 67 -0.75 -5.72 1.51
CA ASN A 67 -1.75 -5.72 2.58
C ASN A 67 -2.19 -4.29 2.92
N ASN A 68 -1.22 -3.36 3.01
CA ASN A 68 -1.51 -1.96 3.28
C ASN A 68 -2.20 -1.27 2.08
N LEU A 69 -1.79 -1.58 0.84
CA LEU A 69 -2.44 -1.05 -0.36
C LEU A 69 -3.90 -1.50 -0.44
N GLN A 70 -4.21 -2.76 -0.13
CA GLN A 70 -5.59 -3.27 -0.07
C GLN A 70 -6.42 -2.57 1.02
N LYS A 71 -5.80 -2.25 2.16
CA LYS A 71 -6.48 -1.63 3.30
C LYS A 71 -6.75 -0.13 3.08
N TYR A 72 -5.74 0.60 2.61
CA TYR A 72 -5.76 2.06 2.56
C TYR A 72 -6.00 2.62 1.15
N GLY A 73 -5.83 1.82 0.10
CA GLY A 73 -6.11 2.15 -1.29
C GLY A 73 -5.15 3.18 -1.89
N TYR A 74 -5.61 3.89 -2.92
CA TYR A 74 -4.81 4.83 -3.70
C TYR A 74 -4.06 5.91 -2.90
N ALA A 75 -4.61 6.41 -1.79
CA ALA A 75 -3.90 7.39 -0.96
C ALA A 75 -2.60 6.82 -0.37
N TYR A 76 -2.62 5.56 0.05
CA TYR A 76 -1.42 4.87 0.51
C TYR A 76 -0.43 4.61 -0.64
N PHE A 77 -0.92 4.28 -1.83
CA PHE A 77 -0.08 4.17 -3.03
C PHE A 77 0.73 5.47 -3.26
N GLN A 78 0.04 6.61 -3.40
CA GLN A 78 0.73 7.88 -3.67
C GLN A 78 1.76 8.26 -2.60
N GLU A 79 1.44 8.05 -1.33
CA GLU A 79 2.30 8.47 -0.21
C GLU A 79 3.46 7.49 0.05
N THR A 80 3.27 6.18 -0.18
CA THR A 80 4.22 5.16 0.32
C THR A 80 4.94 4.38 -0.76
N THR A 81 4.41 4.30 -1.98
CA THR A 81 5.06 3.59 -3.09
C THR A 81 6.48 4.07 -3.39
N PRO A 82 6.81 5.38 -3.35
CA PRO A 82 8.19 5.84 -3.51
C PRO A 82 9.16 5.22 -2.48
N PHE A 83 8.74 5.09 -1.23
CA PHE A 83 9.56 4.49 -0.17
C PHE A 83 9.71 2.98 -0.35
N VAL A 84 8.65 2.29 -0.81
CA VAL A 84 8.69 0.86 -1.12
C VAL A 84 9.65 0.60 -2.28
N ILE A 85 9.63 1.46 -3.31
CA ILE A 85 10.59 1.39 -4.42
C ILE A 85 12.02 1.57 -3.91
N GLN A 86 12.28 2.58 -3.07
CA GLN A 86 13.61 2.79 -2.49
C GLN A 86 14.08 1.61 -1.64
N GLN A 87 13.18 1.02 -0.84
CA GLN A 87 13.50 -0.16 -0.03
C GLN A 87 13.85 -1.36 -0.92
N LEU A 88 13.05 -1.64 -1.96
CA LEU A 88 13.31 -2.74 -2.90
C LEU A 88 14.60 -2.52 -3.69
N GLN A 89 14.92 -1.27 -4.05
CA GLN A 89 16.20 -0.93 -4.68
C GLN A 89 17.38 -1.14 -3.73
N ALA A 90 17.24 -0.77 -2.46
CA ALA A 90 18.27 -1.00 -1.44
C ALA A 90 18.50 -2.50 -1.20
N GLU A 91 17.43 -3.30 -1.17
CA GLU A 91 17.49 -4.76 -1.09
C GLU A 91 18.16 -5.36 -2.33
N ALA A 92 17.82 -4.91 -3.55
CA ALA A 92 18.50 -5.37 -4.76
C ALA A 92 19.99 -4.98 -4.77
N ALA A 93 20.33 -3.78 -4.29
CA ALA A 93 21.70 -3.28 -4.25
C ALA A 93 22.57 -3.94 -3.15
N SER A 94 21.96 -4.62 -2.18
CA SER A 94 22.69 -5.41 -1.18
C SER A 94 23.18 -6.74 -1.75
N LEU A 95 22.60 -7.21 -2.86
CA LEU A 95 23.01 -8.45 -3.50
C LEU A 95 24.37 -8.30 -4.18
N VAL A 96 25.33 -9.15 -3.82
CA VAL A 96 26.64 -9.21 -4.47
C VAL A 96 26.47 -9.75 -5.90
N PRO A 97 26.95 -9.00 -6.92
CA PRO A 97 26.87 -9.44 -8.32
C PRO A 97 27.59 -10.77 -8.54
N SER A 98 26.88 -11.75 -9.09
CA SER A 98 27.41 -13.05 -9.51
C SER A 98 26.49 -13.68 -10.55
N GLU A 99 26.99 -14.61 -11.37
CA GLU A 99 26.16 -15.33 -12.34
C GLU A 99 24.99 -16.07 -11.68
N ALA A 100 25.21 -16.64 -10.50
CA ALA A 100 24.17 -17.30 -9.72
C ALA A 100 23.07 -16.35 -9.22
N ASN A 101 23.42 -15.09 -8.94
CA ASN A 101 22.51 -14.07 -8.42
C ASN A 101 21.84 -13.25 -9.52
N GLN A 102 22.32 -13.34 -10.76
CA GLN A 102 21.82 -12.56 -11.89
C GLN A 102 20.29 -12.70 -12.11
N PRO A 103 19.71 -13.92 -12.08
CA PRO A 103 18.25 -14.06 -12.27
C PRO A 103 17.45 -13.38 -11.15
N ILE A 104 17.97 -13.40 -9.92
CA ILE A 104 17.31 -12.78 -8.76
C ILE A 104 17.37 -11.26 -8.89
N PHE A 105 18.53 -10.71 -9.27
CA PHE A 105 18.69 -9.29 -9.51
C PHE A 105 17.70 -8.78 -10.58
N GLU A 106 17.56 -9.50 -11.69
CA GLU A 106 16.62 -9.16 -12.77
C GLU A 106 15.15 -9.18 -12.30
N LEU A 107 14.76 -10.17 -11.50
CA LEU A 107 13.42 -10.24 -10.90
C LEU A 107 13.12 -9.05 -9.97
N LEU A 108 14.10 -8.67 -9.14
CA LEU A 108 13.97 -7.52 -8.26
C LEU A 108 13.88 -6.21 -9.06
N GLN A 109 14.73 -6.07 -10.08
CA GLN A 109 14.78 -4.92 -10.97
C GLN A 109 13.48 -4.69 -11.73
N LEU A 110 13.02 -5.72 -12.43
CA LEU A 110 11.76 -5.66 -13.18
C LEU A 110 10.60 -5.19 -12.30
N ASN A 111 10.58 -5.61 -11.03
CA ASN A 111 9.53 -5.24 -10.12
C ASN A 111 9.59 -3.76 -9.70
N TYR A 112 10.75 -3.25 -9.24
CA TYR A 112 10.82 -1.85 -8.79
C TYR A 112 10.67 -0.87 -9.96
N GLU A 113 11.13 -1.22 -11.16
CA GLU A 113 10.92 -0.42 -12.37
C GLU A 113 9.44 -0.33 -12.75
N LYS A 114 8.72 -1.46 -12.68
CA LYS A 114 7.29 -1.47 -12.97
C LYS A 114 6.48 -0.68 -11.94
N LEU A 115 6.85 -0.75 -10.66
CA LEU A 115 6.25 0.07 -9.61
C LEU A 115 6.53 1.56 -9.81
N ALA A 116 7.75 1.93 -10.23
CA ALA A 116 8.09 3.31 -10.58
C ALA A 116 7.28 3.80 -11.78
N ALA A 117 7.09 2.95 -12.79
CA ALA A 117 6.26 3.27 -13.95
C ALA A 117 4.79 3.53 -13.55
N PHE A 118 4.21 2.74 -12.66
CA PHE A 118 2.87 3.01 -12.13
C PHE A 118 2.79 4.34 -11.39
N GLN A 119 3.85 4.72 -10.66
CA GLN A 119 3.87 5.98 -9.94
C GLN A 119 4.05 7.21 -10.85
N GLY A 120 4.70 7.04 -12.00
CA GLY A 120 4.87 8.10 -13.00
C GLY A 120 3.67 8.29 -13.95
N GLN A 121 2.64 7.46 -13.87
CA GLN A 121 1.46 7.58 -14.73
C GLN A 121 0.57 8.75 -14.30
N ASP A 122 0.17 9.57 -15.27
CA ASP A 122 -0.87 10.57 -15.07
C ASP A 122 -2.25 9.86 -15.13
N VAL A 123 -3.02 9.96 -14.06
CA VAL A 123 -4.13 9.03 -13.80
C VAL A 123 -5.45 9.78 -13.62
N SER A 124 -6.36 9.60 -14.57
CA SER A 124 -7.75 10.06 -14.48
C SER A 124 -8.64 9.10 -13.67
N ASP A 125 -8.35 7.79 -13.68
CA ASP A 125 -9.07 6.76 -12.91
C ASP A 125 -8.14 6.08 -11.91
N THR A 126 -8.15 6.60 -10.68
CA THR A 126 -7.32 6.13 -9.57
C THR A 126 -7.66 4.72 -9.12
N LYS A 127 -8.91 4.27 -9.33
CA LYS A 127 -9.33 2.93 -8.92
C LYS A 127 -8.81 1.87 -9.88
N LYS A 128 -8.80 2.18 -11.17
CA LYS A 128 -8.18 1.32 -12.18
C LYS A 128 -6.69 1.13 -11.89
N LEU A 129 -5.95 2.21 -11.63
CA LEU A 129 -4.53 2.12 -11.29
C LEU A 129 -4.30 1.29 -10.02
N GLU A 130 -5.09 1.50 -8.96
CA GLU A 130 -4.99 0.70 -7.73
C GLU A 130 -5.12 -0.80 -8.01
N LEU A 131 -6.08 -1.20 -8.86
CA LEU A 131 -6.28 -2.60 -9.25
C LEU A 131 -5.11 -3.15 -10.09
N GLU A 132 -4.58 -2.35 -11.03
CA GLU A 132 -3.42 -2.75 -11.84
C GLU A 132 -2.17 -2.97 -10.98
N VAL A 133 -1.91 -2.07 -10.04
CA VAL A 133 -0.80 -2.20 -9.08
C VAL A 133 -1.00 -3.44 -8.20
N LEU A 134 -2.20 -3.66 -7.66
CA LEU A 134 -2.50 -4.85 -6.85
C LEU A 134 -2.34 -6.14 -7.64
N ASN A 135 -2.76 -6.16 -8.91
CA ASN A 135 -2.59 -7.31 -9.78
C ASN A 135 -1.12 -7.59 -10.06
N HIS A 136 -0.34 -6.56 -10.37
CA HIS A 136 1.12 -6.66 -10.54
C HIS A 136 1.78 -7.24 -9.28
N VAL A 137 1.56 -6.62 -8.12
CA VAL A 137 2.15 -7.05 -6.85
C VAL A 137 1.76 -8.50 -6.51
N ASN A 138 0.51 -8.90 -6.77
CA ASN A 138 0.07 -10.28 -6.58
C ASN A 138 0.83 -11.28 -7.45
N LYS A 139 0.95 -10.98 -8.75
CA LYS A 139 1.68 -11.84 -9.69
C LYS A 139 3.15 -11.96 -9.27
N THR A 140 3.80 -10.84 -8.94
CA THR A 140 5.19 -10.83 -8.46
C THR A 140 5.37 -11.67 -7.21
N ILE A 141 4.50 -11.53 -6.20
CA ILE A 141 4.55 -12.34 -4.97
C ILE A 141 4.46 -13.83 -5.28
N ILE A 142 3.58 -14.23 -6.21
CA ILE A 142 3.44 -15.65 -6.62
C ILE A 142 4.71 -16.13 -7.31
N THR A 143 5.21 -15.37 -8.29
CA THR A 143 6.45 -15.71 -9.02
C THR A 143 7.63 -15.88 -8.08
N TRP A 144 7.85 -14.93 -7.16
CA TRP A 144 8.97 -14.99 -6.22
C TRP A 144 8.83 -16.13 -5.21
N ARG A 145 7.61 -16.43 -4.75
CA ARG A 145 7.36 -17.60 -3.88
C ARG A 145 7.68 -18.91 -4.59
N ASN A 146 7.33 -19.03 -5.87
CA ASN A 146 7.63 -20.24 -6.64
C ASN A 146 9.14 -20.37 -6.87
N PHE A 147 9.79 -19.28 -7.27
CA PHE A 147 11.25 -19.23 -7.43
C PHE A 147 11.99 -19.68 -6.15
N LEU A 148 11.59 -19.16 -4.99
CA LEU A 148 12.18 -19.54 -3.70
C LEU A 148 11.91 -20.99 -3.30
N LYS A 149 10.82 -21.61 -3.79
CA LYS A 149 10.53 -23.04 -3.55
C LYS A 149 11.37 -23.94 -4.45
N GLU A 150 11.58 -23.54 -5.70
CA GLU A 150 12.38 -24.29 -6.68
C GLU A 150 13.88 -24.20 -6.39
N SER A 151 14.31 -23.15 -5.68
CA SER A 151 15.71 -22.93 -5.28
C SER A 151 16.10 -23.61 -3.95
N ARG A 152 15.18 -24.36 -3.31
CA ARG A 152 15.41 -25.12 -2.07
C ARG A 152 15.65 -26.59 -2.38
#